data_AF-A0A1Z9SWI6-F1
#
_entry.id   AF-A0A1Z9SWI6-F1
#
_cell.length_a   1.000
_cell.length_b   1.000
_cell.length_c   1.000
_cell.angle_alpha   90.00
_cell.angle_beta   90.00
_cell.angle_gamma   90.00
#
_symmetry.space_group_name_H-M   'P 1'
#
loop_
_entity.id
_entity.type
_entity.pdbx_description
1 polymer ?
#
loop_
_entity_poly.entity_id
_entity_poly.type
_entity_poly.pdbx_seq_one_letter_code
_entity_poly.pdbx_strand_id
1 'polypeptide(L)' 'MTVINTNTSSMIARDAIQRNDRAMSTAMERLSTGSRINTAKDDAAG' A
#
# COMPACT_ATOMS: atom_id res chain seq x y z
N MET A 1 5.09 25.48 19.76
CA MET A 1 5.23 24.59 18.59
C MET A 1 4.13 24.93 17.58
N THR A 2 4.40 25.89 16.71
CA THR A 2 3.49 26.31 15.64
C THR A 2 3.97 25.68 14.34
N VAL A 3 3.41 24.52 14.00
CA VAL A 3 3.62 23.87 12.69
C VAL A 3 2.85 24.66 11.63
N ILE A 4 3.52 25.63 11.01
CA ILE A 4 2.92 26.56 10.04
C ILE A 4 3.06 26.12 8.58
N ASN A 5 3.92 25.15 8.25
CA ASN A 5 4.11 24.74 6.85
C ASN A 5 4.24 23.23 6.57
N THR A 6 4.49 22.41 7.58
CA THR A 6 4.52 20.96 7.40
C THR A 6 3.94 20.29 8.64
N ASN A 7 2.70 19.81 8.53
CA ASN A 7 2.11 19.00 9.57
C ASN A 7 2.68 17.59 9.44
N THR A 8 3.64 17.24 10.31
CA THR A 8 4.26 15.90 10.34
C THR A 8 3.22 14.79 10.42
N SER A 9 2.13 15.02 11.16
CA SER A 9 0.99 14.09 11.22
C SER A 9 0.28 13.96 9.87
N SER A 10 0.17 15.04 9.09
CA SER A 10 -0.37 14.98 7.72
C SER A 10 0.58 14.29 6.74
N MET A 11 1.89 14.43 6.88
CA MET A 11 2.85 13.67 6.06
C MET A 11 2.80 12.17 6.36
N ILE A 12 2.80 11.80 7.64
CA ILE A 12 2.64 10.40 8.07
C ILE A 12 1.31 9.84 7.58
N ALA A 13 0.22 10.61 7.68
CA ALA A 13 -1.08 10.21 7.15
C ALA A 13 -1.06 10.03 5.62
N ARG A 14 -0.43 10.93 4.87
CA ARG A 14 -0.27 10.82 3.42
C ARG A 14 0.53 9.59 3.01
N ASP A 15 1.63 9.31 3.69
CA ASP A 15 2.45 8.12 3.44
C ASP A 15 1.68 6.83 3.78
N ALA A 16 0.92 6.84 4.87
CA ALA A 16 0.06 5.73 5.26
C ALA A 16 -1.07 5.50 4.24
N ILE A 17 -1.70 6.57 3.73
CA ILE A 17 -2.72 6.49 2.67
C ILE A 17 -2.11 5.92 1.39
N GLN A 18 -0.97 6.42 0.93
CA GLN A 18 -0.30 5.88 -0.27
C GLN A 18 0.13 4.41 -0.12
N ARG A 19 0.46 3.95 1.09
CA ARG A 19 0.71 2.54 1.37
C ARG A 19 -0.58 1.73 1.38
N ASN A 20 -1.64 2.28 1.98
CA ASN A 20 -2.95 1.65 2.05
C ASN A 20 -3.57 1.49 0.66
N ASP A 21 -3.51 2.49 -0.21
CA ASP A 21 -4.01 2.43 -1.59
C ASP A 21 -3.32 1.33 -2.40
N ARG A 22 -2.00 1.19 -2.26
CA ARG A 22 -1.24 0.11 -2.90
C ARG A 22 -1.63 -1.26 -2.35
N ALA A 23 -1.71 -1.39 -1.03
CA ALA A 23 -2.13 -2.63 -0.38
C ALA A 23 -3.58 -3.01 -0.76
N MET A 24 -4.46 -2.03 -0.86
CA MET A 24 -5.85 -2.18 -1.29
C MET A 24 -5.91 -2.63 -2.75
N SER A 25 -5.15 -2.00 -3.65
CA SER A 25 -5.06 -2.41 -5.05
C SER A 25 -4.61 -3.88 -5.18
N THR A 26 -3.56 -4.28 -4.45
CA THR A 26 -3.11 -5.69 -4.41
C THR A 26 -4.13 -6.62 -3.78
N ALA A 27 -4.82 -6.20 -2.72
CA ALA A 27 -5.88 -7.00 -2.10
C ALA A 27 -7.08 -7.20 -3.05
N MET A 28 -7.46 -6.15 -3.77
CA MET A 28 -8.52 -6.18 -4.80
C MET A 28 -8.12 -7.07 -5.97
N GLU A 29 -6.86 -7.00 -6.41
CA GLU A 29 -6.32 -7.89 -7.41
C GLU A 29 -6.42 -9.35 -6.95
N ARG A 30 -6.02 -9.67 -5.71
CA ARG A 30 -6.07 -11.04 -5.13
C ARG A 30 -7.50 -11.54 -4.94
N LEU A 31 -8.41 -10.64 -4.57
CA LEU A 31 -9.83 -10.95 -4.47
C LEU A 31 -10.44 -11.24 -5.84
N SER A 32 -10.08 -10.46 -6.85
CA SER A 32 -10.56 -10.60 -8.23
C SER A 32 -10.01 -11.85 -8.92
N THR A 33 -8.73 -12.16 -8.72
CA THR A 33 -8.09 -13.35 -9.31
C THR A 33 -8.37 -14.63 -8.51
N GLY A 34 -8.85 -14.52 -7.26
CA GLY A 34 -9.03 -15.64 -6.34
C GLY A 34 -7.72 -16.33 -5.92
N SER A 35 -6.58 -15.86 -6.42
CA SER A 35 -5.26 -16.40 -6.10
C SER A 35 -4.61 -15.56 -5.01
N ARG A 36 -4.18 -16.22 -3.94
CA ARG A 36 -3.41 -15.57 -2.87
C ARG A 36 -2.08 -15.01 -3.40
N ILE A 37 -1.61 -15.44 -4.57
CA ILE A 37 -0.32 -15.07 -5.16
C ILE A 37 -0.57 -14.54 -6.58
N ASN A 38 -0.40 -13.24 -6.79
CA ASN A 38 -0.65 -12.56 -8.08
C ASN A 38 0.62 -12.09 -8.79
N THR A 39 1.78 -12.20 -8.14
CA THR A 39 3.04 -11.87 -8.78
C THR A 39 3.86 -13.14 -8.85
N ALA A 40 4.27 -13.52 -10.06
CA ALA A 40 5.31 -14.53 -10.35
C ALA A 40 6.70 -14.20 -9.71
N LYS A 41 6.73 -13.27 -8.75
CA LYS A 41 7.86 -12.93 -7.90
C LYS A 41 7.91 -13.78 -6.63
N ASP A 42 6.78 -14.36 -6.20
CA ASP A 42 6.74 -15.40 -5.16
C ASP A 42 6.99 -16.81 -5.75
N ASP A 43 7.05 -16.94 -7.09
CA ASP A 43 7.20 -18.20 -7.83
C ASP A 43 8.37 -18.16 -8.83
N ALA A 44 9.44 -17.43 -8.47
CA ALA A 44 10.74 -17.50 -9.12
C ALA A 44 11.74 -18.36 -8.30
N ALA A 45 11.22 -19.20 -7.41
CA ALA A 45 11.97 -20.14 -6.59
C ALA A 45 11.25 -21.50 -6.56
N GLY A 46 10.90 -22.02 -7.74
CA GLY A 46 10.23 -23.31 -7.91
C GLY A 46 9.99 -23.67 -9.36
#